data_AF-A0A2A3Y161-F1
#
_entry.id   AF-A0A2A3Y161-F1
#
_cell.length_a   1.000
_cell.length_b   1.000
_cell.length_c   1.000
_cell.angle_alpha   90.00
_cell.angle_beta   90.00
_cell.angle_gamma   90.00
#
_symmetry.space_group_name_H-M   'P 1'
#
loop_
_entity.id
_entity.type
_entity.pdbx_description
1 polymer ?
#
loop_
_entity_poly.entity_id
_entity_poly.type
_entity_poly.pdbx_seq_one_letter_code
_entity_poly.pdbx_strand_id
1 'polypeptide(L)'
;MSLDLPILETPYPSKYPIYDIRQFLAEGAEPIGFGCWAQVQPNLVIAGIRARTNQMIDNRNFIVIGLPPELRPPTISPGIAMHYDTPAPVQVNQYGNIYFPGWLNRVMGDAAHVELSMTWPRRAAV
;
A
#
# COMPACT_ATOMS: atom_id res chain seq x y z
N MET A 1 -19.90 4.07 -19.96
CA MET A 1 -19.97 2.69 -19.41
C MET A 1 -19.54 2.78 -17.96
N SER A 2 -20.45 2.61 -17.01
CA SER A 2 -20.09 2.54 -15.59
C SER A 2 -19.50 1.16 -15.31
N LEU A 3 -18.34 1.13 -14.66
CA LEU A 3 -17.78 -0.10 -14.14
C LEU A 3 -18.52 -0.41 -12.85
N ASP A 4 -19.58 -1.22 -12.91
CA ASP A 4 -20.30 -1.66 -11.72
C ASP A 4 -19.41 -2.65 -10.96
N LEU A 5 -18.81 -2.16 -9.87
CA LEU A 5 -17.97 -2.99 -8.99
C LEU A 5 -18.87 -3.84 -8.08
N PRO A 6 -18.72 -5.17 -8.06
CA PRO A 6 -19.54 -6.04 -7.22
C PRO A 6 -19.27 -5.78 -5.73
N ILE A 7 -20.36 -5.63 -4.96
CA ILE A 7 -20.34 -5.47 -3.51
C ILE A 7 -20.07 -6.83 -2.86
N LEU A 8 -18.95 -6.93 -2.13
CA LEU A 8 -18.52 -8.15 -1.47
C LEU A 8 -18.84 -8.11 0.04
N GLU A 9 -19.52 -9.14 0.54
CA GLU A 9 -19.77 -9.30 1.98
C GLU A 9 -18.43 -9.47 2.74
N THR A 10 -18.28 -8.79 3.88
CA THR A 10 -17.06 -8.84 4.73
C THR A 10 -17.37 -9.49 6.06
N PRO A 11 -16.50 -10.37 6.60
CA PRO A 11 -16.72 -11.06 7.87
C PRO A 11 -16.38 -10.26 9.15
N TYR A 12 -16.16 -8.94 9.09
CA TYR A 12 -15.66 -8.16 10.24
C TYR A 12 -16.75 -7.32 10.94
N PRO A 13 -16.76 -7.25 12.29
CA PRO A 13 -17.85 -6.69 13.10
C PRO A 13 -17.94 -5.15 13.09
N SER A 14 -16.92 -4.45 12.58
CA SER A 14 -17.02 -3.04 12.17
C SER A 14 -17.28 -3.00 10.67
N LYS A 15 -18.26 -2.23 10.21
CA LYS A 15 -18.67 -2.19 8.79
C LYS A 15 -17.48 -2.12 7.82
N TYR A 16 -16.37 -1.42 8.19
CA TYR A 16 -15.09 -1.38 7.46
C TYR A 16 -13.88 -1.34 8.42
N PRO A 17 -13.26 -2.49 8.78
CA PRO A 17 -12.15 -2.54 9.73
C PRO A 17 -10.90 -1.82 9.18
N ILE A 18 -10.17 -1.15 10.08
CA ILE A 18 -8.86 -0.56 9.80
C ILE A 18 -7.80 -1.51 10.38
N TYR A 19 -6.89 -1.95 9.51
CA TYR A 19 -5.76 -2.80 9.82
C TYR A 19 -4.52 -1.95 10.03
N ASP A 20 -3.78 -2.29 11.08
CA ASP A 20 -2.41 -1.84 11.23
C ASP A 20 -1.50 -2.68 10.31
N ILE A 21 -0.80 -2.02 9.40
CA ILE A 21 0.09 -2.69 8.43
C ILE A 21 1.57 -2.41 8.70
N ARG A 22 1.93 -1.84 9.86
CA ARG A 22 3.33 -1.51 10.23
C ARG A 22 4.26 -2.71 10.16
N GLN A 23 3.77 -3.89 10.53
CA GLN A 23 4.53 -5.14 10.52
C GLN A 23 4.92 -5.65 9.12
N PHE A 24 4.30 -5.12 8.06
CA PHE A 24 4.58 -5.49 6.67
C PHE A 24 5.51 -4.51 5.97
N LEU A 25 6.00 -3.49 6.68
CA LEU A 25 7.02 -2.60 6.15
C LEU A 25 8.29 -3.36 5.83
N ALA A 26 8.97 -2.95 4.77
CA ALA A 26 10.27 -3.50 4.40
C ALA A 26 11.31 -3.28 5.51
N GLU A 27 12.31 -4.15 5.58
CA GLU A 27 13.36 -4.08 6.59
C GLU A 27 14.09 -2.72 6.56
N GLY A 28 14.22 -2.09 7.72
CA GLY A 28 14.81 -0.76 7.88
C GLY A 28 13.87 0.41 7.58
N ALA A 29 12.61 0.15 7.18
CA ALA A 29 11.59 1.20 7.13
C ALA A 29 10.95 1.39 8.51
N GLU A 30 10.86 2.64 8.97
CA GLU A 30 10.27 2.97 10.27
C GLU A 30 8.94 3.71 10.09
N PRO A 31 7.84 3.27 10.73
CA PRO A 31 6.56 3.96 10.62
C PRO A 31 6.59 5.32 11.31
N ILE A 32 5.96 6.32 10.69
CA ILE A 32 5.79 7.66 11.27
C ILE A 32 4.40 7.75 11.91
N GLY A 33 4.35 7.72 13.25
CA GLY A 33 3.10 7.79 14.01
C GLY A 33 2.13 6.65 13.65
N PHE A 34 0.84 6.98 13.50
CA PHE A 34 -0.20 6.07 12.98
C PHE A 34 -0.24 6.00 11.45
N GLY A 35 0.89 6.29 10.80
CA GLY A 35 0.97 6.51 9.37
C GLY A 35 0.77 5.29 8.49
N CYS A 36 0.77 4.07 9.04
CA CYS A 36 0.70 2.84 8.25
C CYS A 36 -0.56 2.05 8.59
N TRP A 37 -1.56 2.15 7.74
CA TRP A 37 -2.86 1.51 7.92
C TRP A 37 -3.47 1.11 6.57
N ALA A 38 -4.40 0.16 6.62
CA ALA A 38 -5.25 -0.17 5.48
C ALA A 38 -6.70 -0.37 5.93
N GLN A 39 -7.66 -0.03 5.08
CA GLN A 39 -9.08 -0.20 5.33
C GLN A 39 -9.71 -0.97 4.19
N VAL A 40 -10.50 -2.00 4.54
CA VAL A 40 -11.27 -2.77 3.57
C VAL A 40 -12.68 -2.19 3.49
N GLN A 41 -13.05 -1.70 2.32
CA GLN A 41 -14.41 -1.29 1.96
C GLN A 41 -15.07 -2.38 1.08
N PRO A 42 -16.37 -2.27 0.71
CA PRO A 42 -17.03 -3.36 -0.01
C PRO A 42 -16.35 -3.69 -1.34
N ASN A 43 -15.88 -2.65 -2.06
CA ASN A 43 -15.38 -2.76 -3.43
C ASN A 43 -13.90 -2.39 -3.57
N LEU A 44 -13.32 -1.79 -2.53
CA LEU A 44 -11.99 -1.21 -2.59
C LEU A 44 -11.24 -1.40 -1.28
N VAL A 45 -9.92 -1.34 -1.36
CA VAL A 45 -9.01 -1.23 -0.24
C VAL A 45 -8.38 0.15 -0.31
N ILE A 46 -8.35 0.85 0.82
CA ILE A 46 -7.60 2.10 0.98
C ILE A 46 -6.40 1.79 1.86
N ALA A 47 -5.21 2.24 1.48
CA ALA A 47 -4.03 2.16 2.33
C ALA A 47 -3.34 3.51 2.43
N GLY A 48 -2.97 3.87 3.66
CA GLY A 48 -2.09 4.99 3.96
C GLY A 48 -0.78 4.45 4.51
N ILE A 49 0.36 4.88 3.99
CA ILE A 49 1.68 4.55 4.54
C ILE A 49 2.49 5.82 4.67
N ARG A 50 2.97 6.09 5.88
CA ARG A 50 3.99 7.09 6.17
C ARG A 50 5.14 6.41 6.88
N ALA A 51 6.29 6.34 6.23
CA ALA A 51 7.45 5.66 6.77
C ALA A 51 8.72 6.43 6.44
N ARG A 52 9.71 6.37 7.34
CA ARG A 52 11.08 6.76 7.06
C ARG A 52 11.76 5.65 6.30
N THR A 53 12.48 6.01 5.24
CA THR A 53 13.07 5.06 4.30
C THR A 53 14.59 5.17 4.22
N ASN A 54 15.19 6.10 4.98
CA ASN A 54 16.64 6.38 4.99
C ASN A 54 17.51 5.23 5.50
N GLN A 55 16.92 4.27 6.22
CA GLN A 55 17.62 3.11 6.77
C GLN A 55 17.22 1.80 6.08
N MET A 56 16.44 1.85 5.00
CA MET A 56 16.02 0.64 4.29
C MET A 56 17.21 -0.05 3.65
N ILE A 57 17.34 -1.36 3.91
CA ILE A 57 18.53 -2.15 3.57
C ILE A 57 18.38 -2.83 2.19
N ASP A 58 17.17 -2.89 1.62
CA ASP A 58 16.88 -3.68 0.42
C ASP A 58 16.61 -2.84 -0.86
N ASN A 59 17.41 -3.07 -1.90
CA ASN A 59 17.38 -2.38 -3.21
C ASN A 59 16.25 -2.86 -4.16
N ARG A 60 15.23 -3.54 -3.64
CA ARG A 60 14.21 -4.21 -4.46
C ARG A 60 12.98 -3.36 -4.80
N ASN A 61 13.05 -2.06 -4.52
CA ASN A 61 11.97 -1.09 -4.77
C ASN A 61 10.67 -1.30 -3.94
N PHE A 62 10.64 -2.20 -2.94
CA PHE A 62 9.46 -2.50 -2.13
C PHE A 62 9.42 -1.70 -0.83
N ILE A 63 8.30 -1.07 -0.50
CA ILE A 63 8.07 -0.41 0.80
C ILE A 63 7.22 -1.25 1.74
N VAL A 64 6.34 -2.07 1.18
CA VAL A 64 5.54 -3.06 1.92
C VAL A 64 5.66 -4.41 1.24
N ILE A 65 5.78 -5.46 2.05
CA ILE A 65 5.99 -6.83 1.62
C ILE A 65 4.93 -7.72 2.26
N GLY A 66 4.16 -8.42 1.42
CA GLY A 66 3.30 -9.50 1.87
C GLY A 66 2.07 -9.08 2.68
N LEU A 67 1.31 -8.08 2.22
CA LEU A 67 -0.01 -7.79 2.79
C LEU A 67 -0.88 -9.06 2.89
N PRO A 68 -1.79 -9.17 3.87
CA PRO A 68 -2.67 -10.31 4.02
C PRO A 68 -3.69 -10.41 2.87
N PRO A 69 -4.22 -11.60 2.56
CA PRO A 69 -5.03 -11.86 1.37
C PRO A 69 -6.19 -10.88 1.13
N GLU A 70 -6.86 -10.43 2.19
CA GLU A 70 -7.98 -9.50 2.17
C GLU A 70 -7.60 -8.07 1.73
N LEU A 71 -6.31 -7.71 1.86
CA LEU A 71 -5.75 -6.43 1.43
C LEU A 71 -5.08 -6.52 0.05
N ARG A 72 -4.97 -7.71 -0.54
CA ARG A 72 -4.31 -7.87 -1.84
C ARG A 72 -5.22 -7.44 -2.99
N PRO A 73 -4.70 -6.71 -3.98
CA PRO A 73 -5.45 -6.47 -5.21
C PRO A 73 -5.59 -7.77 -6.03
N PRO A 74 -6.61 -7.88 -6.90
CA PRO A 74 -6.77 -9.03 -7.79
C PRO A 74 -5.69 -9.09 -8.89
N THR A 75 -5.18 -7.93 -9.30
CA THR A 75 -4.14 -7.75 -10.32
C THR A 75 -3.20 -6.62 -9.90
N ILE A 76 -2.13 -6.40 -10.65
CA ILE A 76 -1.27 -5.21 -10.42
C ILE A 76 -2.14 -3.95 -10.52
N SER A 77 -2.20 -3.19 -9.43
CA SER A 77 -2.97 -1.95 -9.35
C SER A 77 -2.01 -0.77 -9.27
N PRO A 78 -2.03 0.14 -10.26
CA PRO A 78 -1.22 1.35 -10.21
C PRO A 78 -1.82 2.34 -9.21
N GLY A 79 -0.96 3.19 -8.66
CA GLY A 79 -1.34 4.34 -7.87
C GLY A 79 -0.28 5.44 -7.92
N ILE A 80 -0.51 6.48 -7.14
CA ILE A 80 0.39 7.62 -7.02
C ILE A 80 0.68 7.82 -5.54
N ALA A 81 1.97 7.88 -5.20
CA ALA A 81 2.46 8.25 -3.88
C ALA A 81 2.99 9.68 -3.93
N MET A 82 3.00 10.38 -2.80
CA MET A 82 3.57 11.73 -2.70
C MET A 82 4.90 11.65 -1.96
N HIS A 83 5.97 12.02 -2.65
CA HIS A 83 7.27 12.22 -2.03
C HIS A 83 7.52 13.72 -1.90
N TYR A 84 7.36 14.26 -0.69
CA TYR A 84 7.19 15.71 -0.48
C TYR A 84 6.10 16.23 -1.44
N ASP A 85 6.44 17.19 -2.31
CA ASP A 85 5.54 17.77 -3.31
C ASP A 85 5.65 17.08 -4.68
N THR A 86 6.38 15.97 -4.79
CA THR A 86 6.62 15.26 -6.06
C THR A 86 5.80 13.96 -6.14
N PRO A 87 4.89 13.82 -7.12
CA PRO A 87 4.15 12.59 -7.33
C PRO A 87 5.07 11.49 -7.90
N ALA A 88 4.94 10.29 -7.34
CA ALA A 88 5.72 9.12 -7.65
C ALA A 88 4.80 7.97 -8.11
N PRO A 89 5.08 7.30 -9.24
CA PRO A 89 4.33 6.10 -9.60
C PRO A 89 4.63 4.99 -8.59
N VAL A 90 3.56 4.40 -8.05
CA VAL A 90 3.62 3.27 -7.12
C VAL A 90 2.68 2.18 -7.62
N GLN A 91 3.00 0.93 -7.34
CA GLN A 91 2.20 -0.22 -7.74
C GLN A 91 2.03 -1.15 -6.55
N VAL A 92 0.86 -1.77 -6.46
CA VAL A 92 0.63 -2.91 -5.59
C VAL A 92 0.38 -4.14 -6.45
N ASN A 93 1.09 -5.24 -6.19
CA ASN A 93 0.88 -6.50 -6.92
C ASN A 93 -0.07 -7.45 -6.20
N GLN A 94 -0.49 -8.51 -6.89
CA GLN A 94 -1.37 -9.55 -6.39
C GLN A 94 -0.82 -10.35 -5.19
N TYR A 95 0.47 -10.20 -4.89
CA TYR A 95 1.11 -10.80 -3.71
C TYR A 95 1.05 -9.89 -2.48
N GLY A 96 0.52 -8.66 -2.63
CA GLY A 96 0.42 -7.70 -1.54
C GLY A 96 1.70 -6.90 -1.32
N ASN A 97 2.58 -6.81 -2.31
CA ASN A 97 3.78 -5.98 -2.23
C ASN A 97 3.50 -4.61 -2.84
N ILE A 98 3.91 -3.56 -2.16
CA ILE A 98 3.85 -2.17 -2.66
C ILE A 98 5.26 -1.74 -3.06
N TYR A 99 5.42 -1.29 -4.29
CA TYR A 99 6.72 -0.93 -4.87
C TYR A 99 6.64 0.22 -5.85
N PHE A 100 7.78 0.84 -6.12
CA PHE A 100 7.89 1.94 -7.07
C PHE A 100 8.63 1.48 -8.32
N PRO A 101 7.92 1.22 -9.43
CA PRO A 101 8.53 0.72 -10.66
C PRO A 101 9.55 1.72 -11.23
N GLY A 102 10.83 1.36 -11.19
CA GLY A 102 11.91 2.16 -11.80
C GLY A 102 12.20 3.50 -11.11
N TRP A 103 11.60 3.77 -9.96
CA TRP A 103 11.67 5.08 -9.29
C TRP A 103 12.51 5.07 -8.00
N LEU A 104 12.55 3.95 -7.26
CA LEU A 104 13.21 3.91 -5.94
C LEU A 104 14.74 4.14 -6.00
N ASN A 105 15.42 3.73 -7.09
CA ASN A 105 16.86 3.96 -7.26
C ASN A 105 17.27 5.46 -7.36
N ARG A 106 16.33 6.39 -7.60
CA ARG A 106 16.60 7.84 -7.64
C ARG A 106 16.26 8.56 -6.33
N VAL A 107 15.50 7.93 -5.44
CA VAL A 107 14.88 8.60 -4.29
C VAL A 107 15.36 8.03 -2.97
N MET A 108 15.72 6.74 -2.90
CA MET A 108 16.15 6.08 -1.65
C MET A 108 17.51 6.51 -1.12
N GLY A 109 18.34 7.16 -1.95
CA GLY A 109 19.60 7.75 -1.48
C GLY A 109 19.41 8.99 -0.63
N ASP A 110 18.35 9.77 -0.90
CA ASP A 110 18.14 11.11 -0.32
C ASP A 110 16.80 11.27 0.44
N ALA A 111 15.86 10.32 0.30
CA ALA A 111 14.54 10.40 0.91
C ALA A 111 14.54 9.92 2.36
N ALA A 112 14.38 10.88 3.28
CA ALA A 112 14.18 10.59 4.70
C ALA A 112 12.79 10.02 5.02
N HIS A 113 11.79 10.20 4.15
CA HIS A 113 10.44 9.69 4.36
C HIS A 113 9.62 9.55 3.07
N VAL A 114 8.62 8.68 3.10
CA VAL A 114 7.62 8.47 2.04
C VAL A 114 6.24 8.63 2.65
N GLU A 115 5.35 9.35 1.96
CA GLU A 115 3.92 9.37 2.25
C GLU A 115 3.12 8.87 1.05
N LEU A 116 2.23 7.92 1.26
CA LEU A 116 1.42 7.38 0.18
C LEU A 116 0.00 7.14 0.66
N SER A 117 -0.93 7.45 -0.24
CA SER A 117 -2.34 7.13 -0.10
C SER A 117 -2.75 6.46 -1.39
N MET A 118 -3.17 5.21 -1.29
CA MET A 118 -3.50 4.37 -2.45
C MET A 118 -4.85 3.72 -2.27
N THR A 119 -5.53 3.50 -3.39
CA THR A 119 -6.79 2.77 -3.43
C THR A 119 -6.77 1.75 -4.55
N TRP A 120 -7.21 0.52 -4.28
CA TRP A 120 -7.30 -0.53 -5.31
C TRP A 120 -8.56 -1.38 -5.14
N PRO A 121 -9.02 -2.08 -6.20
CA PRO A 121 -10.16 -2.98 -6.10
C PRO A 121 -9.91 -4.10 -5.09
N ARG A 122 -10.91 -4.39 -4.27
CA ARG A 122 -10.86 -5.50 -3.33
C ARG A 122 -10.99 -6.83 -4.09
N ARG A 123 -10.24 -7.85 -3.69
CA ARG A 123 -10.40 -9.21 -4.20
C ARG A 123 -11.68 -9.84 -3.66
N ALA A 124 -12.44 -10.53 -4.51
CA ALA A 124 -13.58 -11.35 -4.08
C ALA A 124 -13.11 -12.41 -3.07
N ALA A 125 -13.85 -12.55 -1.96
CA ALA A 125 -13.64 -13.67 -1.05
C ALA A 125 -14.00 -14.97 -1.80
N VAL A 126 -13.08 -15.94 -1.79
CA VAL A 126 -13.29 -17.29 -2.37
C VAL A 126 -13.83 -18.19 -1.27
#